data_AF-A3TY51-F1
#
_entry.id   AF-A3TY51-F1
#
_cell.length_a   1.000
_cell.length_b   1.000
_cell.length_c   1.000
_cell.angle_alpha   90.00
_cell.angle_beta   90.00
_cell.angle_gamma   90.00
#
_symmetry.space_group_name_H-M   'P 1'
#
loop_
_entity.id
_entity.type
_entity.pdbx_description
1 polymer ?
#
loop_
_entity_poly.entity_id
_entity_poly.type
_entity_poly.pdbx_seq_one_letter_code
_entity_poly.pdbx_strand_id
1 'polypeptide(L)'
;MATGRVIRGLGGPAGFGEAALARSDDGSFALDARAVFPGGLTYFGRHHAGDAIRVGTNGIVSFGAGVEVYPAVGSPLPVADMIAPFWADVDTRIDGEGRESGQIWVDLDPEGGHLTVTWADVGSYRRQADETNLFQLRLTDRGAGDFDIRFAYERIDWTSGTASDDAGAMVLLNGVRLPEAWIAAGDAGALASQAGNTGIAGTWQFEMRDGILPGLTPVSGATLTGTDAANTLTGGADGDILRGYEGTDVLRGHGGADWLFGGDGADTLNGGSGDDVIEGGTSAADLRDVVYGGDGADRIDAGHGNDLVYGGAGDDVIEGGFGVDELIGQQGDDTLSGAAWSDLIFGGDGADFLNGGFGYDRLNGGGGGDRFFHLGIFDHGSDWVQDYSAAEGDALVWGRGPATAADFQINWADTAGAGAAGVAEAFVIHRGTGQIIWALVDGAAQEEITLLVSGTGYDLLG
;
A
#
# COMPACT_ATOMS: atom_id res chain seq x y z
N MET A 1 -31.82 -16.02 12.49
CA MET A 1 -30.82 -16.75 11.69
C MET A 1 -31.55 -17.44 10.53
N ALA A 2 -31.69 -16.76 9.40
CA ALA A 2 -32.24 -17.36 8.19
C ALA A 2 -31.13 -18.19 7.53
N THR A 3 -31.35 -19.49 7.36
CA THR A 3 -30.42 -20.37 6.65
C THR A 3 -30.57 -20.10 5.15
N GLY A 4 -29.57 -19.49 4.51
CA GLY A 4 -29.51 -19.20 3.07
C GLY A 4 -29.39 -20.46 2.20
N ARG A 5 -30.38 -21.34 2.24
CA ARG A 5 -30.34 -22.60 1.50
C ARG A 5 -30.70 -22.34 0.02
N VAL A 6 -29.68 -22.37 -0.83
CA VAL A 6 -29.72 -22.15 -2.30
C VAL A 6 -30.58 -23.21 -3.01
N ILE A 7 -31.31 -22.81 -4.05
CA ILE A 7 -32.10 -23.68 -4.93
C ILE A 7 -31.39 -23.74 -6.30
N ARG A 8 -31.26 -24.94 -6.87
CA ARG A 8 -30.69 -25.17 -8.21
C ARG A 8 -31.72 -24.90 -9.31
N GLY A 9 -31.34 -24.24 -10.40
CA GLY A 9 -31.98 -24.38 -11.70
C GLY A 9 -32.16 -23.10 -12.53
N LEU A 10 -31.48 -23.08 -13.68
CA LEU A 10 -31.74 -22.32 -14.91
C LEU A 10 -31.63 -20.79 -14.78
N GLY A 11 -30.40 -20.29 -14.71
CA GLY A 11 -30.04 -18.90 -15.01
C GLY A 11 -30.77 -18.41 -16.27
N GLY A 12 -31.80 -17.59 -16.05
CA GLY A 12 -32.77 -17.21 -17.07
C GLY A 12 -32.37 -15.96 -17.88
N PRO A 13 -33.12 -15.62 -18.94
CA PRO A 13 -32.79 -14.60 -19.94
C PRO A 13 -32.78 -13.13 -19.46
N ALA A 14 -33.00 -12.88 -18.16
CA ALA A 14 -32.87 -11.56 -17.53
C ALA A 14 -31.51 -11.35 -16.83
N GLY A 15 -30.69 -12.41 -16.72
CA GLY A 15 -29.24 -12.30 -16.58
C GLY A 15 -28.59 -12.39 -15.18
N PHE A 16 -29.30 -12.47 -14.04
CA PHE A 16 -28.64 -12.50 -12.72
C PHE A 16 -29.23 -13.52 -11.73
N GLY A 17 -28.40 -14.49 -11.33
CA GLY A 17 -28.47 -15.55 -10.29
C GLY A 17 -29.75 -16.34 -9.99
N GLU A 18 -29.58 -17.50 -9.35
CA GLU A 18 -30.67 -18.41 -8.95
C GLU A 18 -31.29 -18.03 -7.60
N ALA A 19 -30.53 -17.36 -6.73
CA ALA A 19 -30.97 -16.93 -5.40
C ALA A 19 -30.58 -15.47 -5.11
N ALA A 20 -31.55 -14.67 -4.66
CA ALA A 20 -31.30 -13.36 -4.05
C ALA A 20 -30.90 -13.52 -2.58
N LEU A 21 -29.82 -12.86 -2.15
CA LEU A 21 -29.48 -12.74 -0.73
C LEU A 21 -30.34 -11.66 -0.05
N ALA A 22 -30.46 -11.71 1.27
CA ALA A 22 -31.16 -10.64 1.97
C ALA A 22 -30.37 -9.34 1.85
N ARG A 23 -31.07 -8.22 1.76
CA ARG A 23 -30.45 -6.91 1.89
C ARG A 23 -30.03 -6.66 3.34
N SER A 24 -28.86 -6.08 3.54
CA SER A 24 -28.31 -5.68 4.83
C SER A 24 -27.35 -4.50 4.63
N ASP A 25 -27.21 -3.75 5.71
CA ASP A 25 -26.10 -2.86 6.02
C ASP A 25 -24.98 -3.74 6.60
N ASP A 26 -23.75 -3.63 6.07
CA ASP A 26 -22.54 -4.32 6.55
C ASP A 26 -22.73 -5.82 6.89
N GLY A 27 -23.42 -6.56 6.02
CA GLY A 27 -23.84 -7.95 6.29
C GLY A 27 -22.99 -9.01 5.58
N SER A 28 -22.88 -10.20 6.18
CA SER A 28 -22.29 -11.37 5.54
C SER A 28 -23.17 -12.62 5.59
N PHE A 29 -23.28 -13.32 4.47
CA PHE A 29 -24.16 -14.49 4.29
C PHE A 29 -23.38 -15.78 4.03
N ALA A 30 -23.74 -16.85 4.74
CA ALA A 30 -23.20 -18.18 4.49
C ALA A 30 -23.67 -18.75 3.15
N LEU A 31 -22.76 -19.32 2.36
CA LEU A 31 -23.05 -20.00 1.11
C LEU A 31 -22.49 -21.42 1.10
N ASP A 32 -23.38 -22.42 0.95
CA ASP A 32 -22.98 -23.81 0.76
C ASP A 32 -22.74 -24.11 -0.73
N ALA A 33 -21.48 -23.98 -1.17
CA ALA A 33 -21.06 -24.22 -2.55
C ALA A 33 -20.44 -25.62 -2.77
N ARG A 34 -20.65 -26.58 -1.86
CA ARG A 34 -20.11 -27.95 -1.99
C ARG A 34 -20.59 -28.70 -3.23
N ALA A 35 -21.69 -28.25 -3.83
CA ALA A 35 -22.17 -28.77 -5.11
C ALA A 35 -21.24 -28.42 -6.28
N VAL A 36 -20.54 -27.28 -6.21
CA VAL A 36 -19.57 -26.81 -7.20
C VAL A 36 -18.15 -27.18 -6.80
N PHE A 37 -17.81 -27.02 -5.51
CA PHE A 37 -16.49 -27.32 -4.94
C PHE A 37 -16.59 -28.50 -3.94
N PRO A 38 -16.83 -29.74 -4.41
CA PRO A 38 -16.99 -30.89 -3.52
C PRO A 38 -15.71 -31.24 -2.75
N GLY A 39 -14.54 -30.92 -3.32
CA GLY A 39 -13.23 -31.06 -2.69
C GLY A 39 -12.76 -29.83 -1.92
N GLY A 40 -13.57 -28.76 -1.86
CA GLY A 40 -13.13 -27.45 -1.39
C GLY A 40 -12.23 -26.71 -2.39
N LEU A 41 -11.66 -25.60 -1.95
CA LEU A 41 -10.77 -24.73 -2.72
C LEU A 41 -9.52 -24.41 -1.91
N THR A 42 -8.38 -24.36 -2.56
CA THR A 42 -7.09 -24.01 -1.94
C THR A 42 -6.75 -22.58 -2.33
N TYR A 43 -6.66 -21.69 -1.35
CA TYR A 43 -6.43 -20.27 -1.54
C TYR A 43 -5.28 -19.82 -0.66
N PHE A 44 -4.19 -19.36 -1.29
CA PHE A 44 -2.96 -18.92 -0.62
C PHE A 44 -2.45 -19.88 0.46
N GLY A 45 -2.31 -21.16 0.07
CA GLY A 45 -1.82 -22.24 0.93
C GLY A 45 -2.82 -22.77 1.96
N ARG A 46 -3.99 -22.15 2.13
CA ARG A 46 -5.04 -22.63 3.02
C ARG A 46 -6.15 -23.35 2.23
N HIS A 47 -6.52 -24.53 2.71
CA HIS A 47 -7.69 -25.25 2.19
C HIS A 47 -8.97 -24.77 2.89
N HIS A 48 -9.98 -24.45 2.08
CA HIS A 48 -11.29 -24.02 2.51
C HIS A 48 -12.35 -24.99 2.00
N ALA A 49 -13.26 -25.42 2.87
CA ALA A 49 -14.38 -26.26 2.47
C ALA A 49 -15.39 -25.44 1.64
N GLY A 50 -16.12 -26.10 0.72
CA GLY A 50 -17.11 -25.42 -0.13
C GLY A 50 -18.26 -24.76 0.64
N ASP A 51 -18.47 -25.09 1.92
CA ASP A 51 -19.45 -24.46 2.82
C ASP A 51 -18.86 -23.38 3.73
N ALA A 52 -17.57 -23.08 3.59
CA ALA A 52 -16.89 -21.98 4.27
C ALA A 52 -17.01 -20.66 3.50
N ILE A 53 -17.61 -20.64 2.30
CA ILE A 53 -17.77 -19.43 1.50
C ILE A 53 -18.81 -18.50 2.14
N ARG A 54 -18.44 -17.22 2.27
CA ARG A 54 -19.30 -16.14 2.74
C ARG A 54 -19.41 -15.08 1.66
N VAL A 55 -20.61 -14.51 1.49
CA VAL A 55 -20.88 -13.40 0.57
C VAL A 55 -21.24 -12.18 1.39
N GLY A 56 -20.40 -11.14 1.34
CA GLY A 56 -20.63 -9.86 2.00
C GLY A 56 -21.45 -8.91 1.14
N THR A 57 -22.18 -7.99 1.79
CA THR A 57 -22.90 -6.91 1.11
C THR A 57 -21.97 -5.93 0.43
N ASN A 58 -20.80 -5.71 1.02
CA ASN A 58 -19.78 -4.74 0.61
C ASN A 58 -18.88 -5.22 -0.54
N GLY A 59 -19.43 -6.08 -1.39
CA GLY A 59 -18.79 -6.57 -2.61
C GLY A 59 -17.63 -7.55 -2.42
N ILE A 60 -17.69 -8.33 -1.35
CA ILE A 60 -16.64 -9.29 -0.97
C ILE A 60 -17.16 -10.72 -0.90
N VAL A 61 -16.31 -11.68 -1.24
CA VAL A 61 -16.46 -13.09 -0.89
C VAL A 61 -15.31 -13.47 0.03
N SER A 62 -15.60 -13.91 1.24
CA SER A 62 -14.60 -14.36 2.20
C SER A 62 -14.71 -15.84 2.49
N PHE A 63 -13.66 -16.43 3.05
CA PHE A 63 -13.59 -17.84 3.40
C PHE A 63 -13.46 -18.03 4.91
N GLY A 64 -14.31 -18.89 5.47
CA GLY A 64 -14.37 -19.22 6.90
C GLY A 64 -15.25 -18.27 7.70
N ALA A 65 -14.84 -17.00 7.79
CA ALA A 65 -15.52 -15.94 8.54
C ALA A 65 -16.13 -14.89 7.60
N GLY A 66 -17.25 -14.30 8.00
CA GLY A 66 -17.82 -13.16 7.30
C GLY A 66 -16.95 -11.93 7.54
N VAL A 67 -16.77 -11.14 6.49
CA VAL A 67 -16.18 -9.80 6.59
C VAL A 67 -17.34 -8.83 6.44
N GLU A 68 -17.44 -7.90 7.38
CA GLU A 68 -18.53 -6.93 7.49
C GLU A 68 -18.01 -5.49 7.41
N VAL A 69 -16.69 -5.30 7.36
CA VAL A 69 -16.03 -4.00 7.22
C VAL A 69 -15.90 -3.59 5.76
N TYR A 70 -15.76 -2.29 5.52
CA TYR A 70 -15.51 -1.66 4.22
C TYR A 70 -14.22 -0.82 4.29
N PRO A 71 -13.59 -0.47 3.15
CA PRO A 71 -12.37 0.31 3.17
C PRO A 71 -12.70 1.76 3.52
N ALA A 72 -12.11 2.25 4.62
CA ALA A 72 -12.18 3.64 5.04
C ALA A 72 -10.76 4.10 5.42
N VAL A 73 -10.51 5.41 5.32
CA VAL A 73 -9.22 6.00 5.72
C VAL A 73 -8.92 5.61 7.18
N GLY A 74 -7.78 4.96 7.41
CA GLY A 74 -7.34 4.49 8.73
C GLY A 74 -8.00 3.19 9.24
N SER A 75 -8.74 2.45 8.39
CA SER A 75 -9.25 1.13 8.77
C SER A 75 -8.26 0.03 8.35
N PRO A 76 -7.81 -0.85 9.27
CA PRO A 76 -6.86 -1.92 8.92
C PRO A 76 -7.51 -2.94 7.98
N LEU A 77 -6.70 -3.61 7.16
CA LEU A 77 -7.20 -4.67 6.29
C LEU A 77 -7.84 -5.80 7.12
N PRO A 78 -8.92 -6.42 6.63
CA PRO A 78 -9.59 -7.45 7.40
C PRO A 78 -8.76 -8.73 7.40
N VAL A 79 -8.64 -9.37 8.57
CA VAL A 79 -7.89 -10.62 8.76
C VAL A 79 -8.72 -11.82 8.29
N ALA A 80 -9.04 -11.85 7.00
CA ALA A 80 -9.78 -12.94 6.38
C ALA A 80 -9.27 -13.20 4.96
N ASP A 81 -9.21 -14.48 4.59
CA ASP A 81 -9.03 -14.86 3.20
C ASP A 81 -10.27 -14.39 2.44
N MET A 82 -10.10 -13.49 1.48
CA MET A 82 -11.20 -12.93 0.70
C MET A 82 -10.81 -12.55 -0.73
N ILE A 83 -11.85 -12.45 -1.55
CA ILE A 83 -11.85 -12.00 -2.92
C ILE A 83 -12.85 -10.85 -2.99
N ALA A 84 -12.38 -9.66 -3.35
CA ALA A 84 -13.22 -8.51 -3.61
C ALA A 84 -13.09 -8.11 -5.07
N PRO A 85 -14.05 -8.45 -5.95
CA PRO A 85 -14.15 -7.77 -7.24
C PRO A 85 -14.33 -6.26 -7.08
N PHE A 86 -14.92 -5.83 -5.95
CA PHE A 86 -15.12 -4.44 -5.57
C PHE A 86 -15.43 -4.37 -4.08
N TRP A 87 -14.51 -3.92 -3.24
CA TRP A 87 -14.70 -3.70 -1.82
C TRP A 87 -14.97 -2.23 -1.57
N ALA A 88 -16.15 -1.88 -1.06
CA ALA A 88 -16.56 -0.52 -0.81
C ALA A 88 -17.69 -0.49 0.20
N ASP A 89 -17.98 0.69 0.74
CA ASP A 89 -19.24 0.97 1.42
C ASP A 89 -20.38 1.01 0.37
N VAL A 90 -20.79 -0.19 -0.08
CA VAL A 90 -21.88 -0.42 -1.03
C VAL A 90 -23.00 -1.18 -0.35
N ASP A 91 -23.59 -0.55 0.66
CA ASP A 91 -24.75 -1.12 1.33
C ASP A 91 -25.85 -1.47 0.36
N THR A 92 -26.48 -2.62 0.56
CA THR A 92 -27.78 -2.97 -0.04
C THR A 92 -28.90 -2.36 0.82
N ARG A 93 -29.11 -1.05 0.70
CA ARG A 93 -29.76 -0.11 1.65
C ARG A 93 -31.07 -0.56 2.33
N ILE A 94 -31.19 -0.22 3.63
CA ILE A 94 -32.44 -0.12 4.42
C ILE A 94 -32.44 1.10 5.40
N ASP A 95 -31.83 2.25 5.08
CA ASP A 95 -31.67 3.37 6.04
C ASP A 95 -32.27 4.74 5.63
N GLY A 96 -32.65 4.92 4.35
CA GLY A 96 -33.58 6.00 3.93
C GLY A 96 -32.95 7.33 3.48
N GLU A 97 -31.63 7.41 3.28
CA GLU A 97 -30.94 8.65 2.85
C GLU A 97 -30.63 8.73 1.33
N GLY A 98 -31.18 7.82 0.48
CA GLY A 98 -31.03 7.86 -0.99
C GLY A 98 -31.81 6.75 -1.75
N ARG A 99 -31.61 6.61 -3.08
CA ARG A 99 -32.22 5.53 -3.89
C ARG A 99 -31.63 4.17 -3.46
N GLU A 100 -32.47 3.16 -3.24
CA GLU A 100 -32.00 1.83 -2.83
C GLU A 100 -31.06 1.23 -3.89
N SER A 101 -29.88 0.79 -3.45
CA SER A 101 -28.99 -0.09 -4.20
C SER A 101 -29.68 -1.41 -4.54
N GLY A 102 -29.21 -2.08 -5.58
CA GLY A 102 -29.87 -3.24 -6.15
C GLY A 102 -29.78 -4.49 -5.28
N GLN A 103 -29.46 -5.62 -5.88
CA GLN A 103 -29.64 -6.93 -5.26
C GLN A 103 -28.41 -7.79 -5.48
N ILE A 104 -28.05 -8.58 -4.47
CA ILE A 104 -27.01 -9.59 -4.59
C ILE A 104 -27.64 -10.91 -5.00
N TRP A 105 -27.13 -11.47 -6.09
CA TRP A 105 -27.59 -12.70 -6.69
C TRP A 105 -26.47 -13.74 -6.64
N VAL A 106 -26.81 -14.98 -6.33
CA VAL A 106 -25.89 -16.12 -6.33
C VAL A 106 -26.41 -17.19 -7.28
N ASP A 107 -25.51 -17.76 -8.08
CA ASP A 107 -25.74 -18.87 -9.00
C ASP A 107 -24.74 -20.00 -8.71
N LEU A 108 -25.23 -21.22 -8.54
CA LEU A 108 -24.41 -22.43 -8.41
C LEU A 108 -24.71 -23.35 -9.59
N ASP A 109 -23.73 -23.50 -10.48
CA ASP A 109 -23.78 -24.41 -11.62
C ASP A 109 -22.79 -25.57 -11.45
N PRO A 110 -23.20 -26.69 -10.82
CA PRO A 110 -22.37 -27.90 -10.69
C PRO A 110 -22.00 -28.56 -12.02
N GLU A 111 -22.78 -28.35 -13.09
CA GLU A 111 -22.54 -29.00 -14.38
C GLU A 111 -21.41 -28.28 -15.13
N GLY A 112 -21.40 -26.95 -15.08
CA GLY A 112 -20.30 -26.11 -15.58
C GLY A 112 -19.14 -25.96 -14.60
N GLY A 113 -19.34 -26.28 -13.32
CA GLY A 113 -18.35 -26.08 -12.26
C GLY A 113 -18.19 -24.62 -11.87
N HIS A 114 -19.27 -23.83 -11.88
CA HIS A 114 -19.24 -22.39 -11.64
C HIS A 114 -20.02 -21.99 -10.38
N LEU A 115 -19.45 -21.09 -9.59
CA LEU A 115 -20.14 -20.25 -8.63
C LEU A 115 -20.08 -18.82 -9.17
N THR A 116 -21.22 -18.16 -9.33
CA THR A 116 -21.28 -16.74 -9.65
C THR A 116 -21.97 -15.97 -8.53
N VAL A 117 -21.37 -14.86 -8.12
CA VAL A 117 -22.00 -13.84 -7.28
C VAL A 117 -22.08 -12.55 -8.08
N THR A 118 -23.26 -11.94 -8.14
CA THR A 118 -23.49 -10.65 -8.79
C THR A 118 -24.06 -9.67 -7.79
N TRP A 119 -23.41 -8.53 -7.63
CA TRP A 119 -23.99 -7.37 -6.96
C TRP A 119 -24.50 -6.45 -8.07
N ALA A 120 -25.81 -6.46 -8.27
CA ALA A 120 -26.46 -5.73 -9.34
C ALA A 120 -26.86 -4.34 -8.85
N ASP A 121 -26.58 -3.32 -9.66
CA ASP A 121 -26.97 -1.93 -9.43
C ASP A 121 -26.64 -1.39 -8.03
N VAL A 122 -25.44 -1.66 -7.51
CA VAL A 122 -25.03 -1.13 -6.20
C VAL A 122 -24.32 0.22 -6.33
N GLY A 123 -24.58 1.11 -5.37
CA GLY A 123 -24.17 2.52 -5.31
C GLY A 123 -23.26 2.77 -4.09
N SER A 124 -22.23 3.62 -4.20
CA SER A 124 -21.29 3.95 -3.12
C SER A 124 -21.96 4.92 -2.13
N TYR A 125 -21.66 4.76 -0.85
CA TYR A 125 -22.27 5.51 0.24
C TYR A 125 -22.08 7.04 0.12
N ARG A 126 -23.15 7.79 0.45
CA ARG A 126 -23.32 9.26 0.45
C ARG A 126 -23.01 10.06 -0.83
N ARG A 127 -22.12 9.62 -1.73
CA ARG A 127 -21.67 10.38 -2.90
C ARG A 127 -21.71 9.49 -4.14
N GLN A 128 -22.41 9.93 -5.19
CA GLN A 128 -22.71 9.15 -6.41
C GLN A 128 -23.62 7.92 -6.24
N ALA A 129 -24.45 7.90 -5.20
CA ALA A 129 -25.49 6.89 -4.97
C ALA A 129 -26.42 6.59 -6.18
N ASP A 130 -26.63 7.58 -7.06
CA ASP A 130 -27.46 7.44 -8.26
C ASP A 130 -26.70 6.84 -9.46
N GLU A 131 -25.38 6.74 -9.35
CA GLU A 131 -24.51 6.11 -10.32
C GLU A 131 -24.26 4.66 -9.88
N THR A 132 -25.13 3.75 -10.28
CA THR A 132 -24.98 2.35 -9.93
C THR A 132 -23.94 1.66 -10.81
N ASN A 133 -23.35 0.61 -10.27
CA ASN A 133 -22.49 -0.30 -11.02
C ASN A 133 -22.98 -1.73 -10.82
N LEU A 134 -22.69 -2.59 -11.79
CA LEU A 134 -22.84 -4.02 -11.64
C LEU A 134 -21.48 -4.68 -11.62
N PHE A 135 -21.29 -5.57 -10.65
CA PHE A 135 -20.09 -6.41 -10.59
C PHE A 135 -20.43 -7.86 -10.33
N GLN A 136 -19.59 -8.72 -10.89
CA GLN A 136 -19.75 -10.14 -10.88
C GLN A 136 -18.43 -10.81 -10.57
N LEU A 137 -18.45 -11.68 -9.55
CA LEU A 137 -17.40 -12.63 -9.25
C LEU A 137 -17.84 -14.00 -9.75
N ARG A 138 -17.03 -14.64 -10.60
CA ARG A 138 -17.20 -16.05 -10.94
C ARG A 138 -16.00 -16.87 -10.49
N LEU A 139 -16.24 -17.87 -9.66
CA LEU A 139 -15.28 -18.92 -9.32
C LEU A 139 -15.56 -20.15 -10.19
N THR A 140 -14.53 -20.73 -10.78
CA THR A 140 -14.65 -21.94 -11.62
C THR A 140 -13.77 -23.05 -11.07
N ASP A 141 -14.38 -24.16 -10.66
CA ASP A 141 -13.66 -25.33 -10.17
C ASP A 141 -12.80 -25.97 -11.28
N ARG A 142 -11.53 -26.23 -10.95
CA ARG A 142 -10.60 -26.97 -11.81
C ARG A 142 -10.23 -28.33 -11.21
N GLY A 143 -10.74 -28.64 -10.02
CA GLY A 143 -10.48 -29.88 -9.28
C GLY A 143 -9.23 -29.78 -8.41
N ALA A 144 -9.11 -30.72 -7.46
CA ALA A 144 -7.98 -30.79 -6.51
C ALA A 144 -7.75 -29.53 -5.66
N GLY A 145 -8.74 -28.64 -5.56
CA GLY A 145 -8.64 -27.36 -4.86
C GLY A 145 -8.27 -26.18 -5.76
N ASP A 146 -7.91 -26.43 -7.03
CA ASP A 146 -7.63 -25.38 -8.01
C ASP A 146 -8.92 -24.73 -8.51
N PHE A 147 -8.84 -23.43 -8.78
CA PHE A 147 -9.97 -22.70 -9.35
C PHE A 147 -9.54 -21.45 -10.14
N ASP A 148 -10.40 -20.98 -11.03
CA ASP A 148 -10.22 -19.68 -11.67
C ASP A 148 -11.13 -18.64 -11.01
N ILE A 149 -10.62 -17.42 -10.89
CA ILE A 149 -11.37 -16.26 -10.42
C ILE A 149 -11.60 -15.36 -11.62
N ARG A 150 -12.83 -14.94 -11.88
CA ARG A 150 -13.13 -13.94 -12.91
C ARG A 150 -13.95 -12.81 -12.32
N PHE A 151 -13.49 -11.58 -12.51
CA PHE A 151 -14.28 -10.38 -12.26
C PHE A 151 -14.88 -9.91 -13.59
N ALA A 152 -16.14 -9.47 -13.54
CA ALA A 152 -16.75 -8.69 -14.61
C ALA A 152 -17.47 -7.48 -14.02
N TYR A 153 -17.39 -6.34 -14.70
CA TYR A 153 -17.94 -5.07 -14.20
C TYR A 153 -18.36 -4.16 -15.36
N GLU A 154 -19.28 -3.23 -15.11
CA GLU A 154 -19.73 -2.26 -16.11
C GLU A 154 -18.81 -1.04 -16.20
N ARG A 155 -18.34 -0.53 -15.05
CA ARG A 155 -17.49 0.66 -14.95
C ARG A 155 -16.38 0.47 -13.91
N ILE A 156 -15.15 0.91 -14.19
CA ILE A 156 -14.02 0.87 -13.25
C ILE A 156 -13.57 2.26 -12.81
N ASP A 157 -13.96 3.31 -13.53
CA ASP A 157 -13.70 4.72 -13.22
C ASP A 157 -14.40 5.23 -11.95
N TRP A 158 -15.13 4.34 -11.27
CA TRP A 158 -15.92 4.61 -10.08
C TRP A 158 -15.24 4.12 -8.79
N THR A 159 -13.98 3.69 -8.87
CA THR A 159 -13.17 3.17 -7.76
C THR A 159 -12.43 4.25 -6.97
N SER A 160 -12.18 5.43 -7.55
CA SER A 160 -11.58 6.55 -6.81
C SER A 160 -12.63 7.22 -5.94
N GLY A 161 -12.49 7.14 -4.62
CA GLY A 161 -13.36 7.84 -3.67
C GLY A 161 -13.49 9.33 -4.03
N THR A 162 -14.67 9.91 -3.81
CA THR A 162 -14.94 11.31 -4.19
C THR A 162 -14.93 12.27 -2.98
N ALA A 163 -14.47 11.79 -1.83
CA ALA A 163 -14.38 12.54 -0.58
C ALA A 163 -12.98 12.49 0.02
N SER A 164 -12.67 13.49 0.86
CA SER A 164 -11.41 13.56 1.63
C SER A 164 -11.24 12.42 2.64
N ASP A 165 -12.32 11.73 3.00
CA ASP A 165 -12.36 10.73 4.07
C ASP A 165 -12.81 9.35 3.53
N ASP A 166 -12.86 9.19 2.21
CA ASP A 166 -13.32 7.99 1.51
C ASP A 166 -12.14 7.37 0.77
N ALA A 167 -11.76 6.15 1.16
CA ALA A 167 -10.69 5.39 0.51
C ALA A 167 -11.07 4.96 -0.92
N GLY A 168 -12.33 5.15 -1.31
CA GLY A 168 -12.87 4.67 -2.57
C GLY A 168 -13.11 3.17 -2.53
N ALA A 169 -13.39 2.61 -3.70
CA ALA A 169 -13.58 1.19 -3.83
C ALA A 169 -12.32 0.48 -4.29
N MET A 170 -12.05 -0.67 -3.70
CA MET A 170 -10.84 -1.44 -3.94
C MET A 170 -11.13 -2.74 -4.68
N VAL A 171 -10.23 -3.16 -5.56
CA VAL A 171 -10.23 -4.53 -6.10
C VAL A 171 -9.15 -5.31 -5.36
N LEU A 172 -9.49 -6.46 -4.78
CA LEU A 172 -8.61 -7.13 -3.84
C LEU A 172 -8.66 -8.65 -3.98
N LEU A 173 -7.46 -9.26 -3.98
CA LEU A 173 -7.28 -10.65 -3.59
C LEU A 173 -6.47 -10.63 -2.29
N ASN A 174 -7.11 -10.91 -1.16
CA ASN A 174 -6.46 -10.94 0.13
C ASN A 174 -6.40 -12.38 0.62
N GLY A 175 -5.21 -12.94 0.72
CA GLY A 175 -4.96 -14.08 1.58
C GLY A 175 -4.33 -13.57 2.86
N VAL A 176 -4.71 -14.11 4.01
CA VAL A 176 -4.03 -13.81 5.29
C VAL A 176 -2.53 -14.05 5.19
N ARG A 177 -2.07 -14.84 4.21
CA ARG A 177 -0.68 -15.20 3.90
C ARG A 177 -0.10 -14.52 2.66
N LEU A 178 -0.78 -13.54 2.08
CA LEU A 178 -0.19 -12.71 1.03
C LEU A 178 0.45 -11.46 1.64
N PRO A 179 1.46 -10.91 0.96
CA PRO A 179 1.67 -9.48 0.93
C PRO A 179 0.36 -8.69 0.82
N GLU A 180 0.27 -7.51 1.42
CA GLU A 180 -0.72 -6.49 1.04
C GLU A 180 -0.48 -6.07 -0.41
N ALA A 181 -0.80 -6.95 -1.35
CA ALA A 181 -0.79 -6.67 -2.76
C ALA A 181 -2.13 -6.04 -3.09
N TRP A 182 -2.19 -4.73 -2.92
CA TRP A 182 -3.25 -3.91 -3.46
C TRP A 182 -3.29 -4.13 -4.97
N ILE A 183 -4.41 -4.61 -5.48
CA ILE A 183 -4.72 -4.34 -6.88
C ILE A 183 -5.56 -3.05 -6.90
N ALA A 184 -4.95 -1.96 -6.42
CA ALA A 184 -5.59 -0.65 -6.33
C ALA A 184 -5.81 -0.10 -7.75
N ALA A 185 -7.06 -0.13 -8.19
CA ALA A 185 -7.47 0.51 -9.41
C ALA A 185 -7.86 1.97 -9.13
N GLY A 186 -6.97 2.81 -8.61
CA GLY A 186 -7.21 4.26 -8.55
C GLY A 186 -7.13 4.93 -9.93
N ASP A 187 -6.47 4.27 -10.88
CA ASP A 187 -6.30 4.70 -12.27
C ASP A 187 -6.51 3.51 -13.22
N ALA A 188 -7.43 3.65 -14.17
CA ALA A 188 -7.68 2.66 -15.21
C ALA A 188 -6.44 2.38 -16.09
N GLY A 189 -5.50 3.33 -16.16
CA GLY A 189 -4.19 3.17 -16.83
C GLY A 189 -3.22 2.25 -16.08
N ALA A 190 -3.26 2.24 -14.75
CA ALA A 190 -2.42 1.38 -13.89
C ALA A 190 -2.81 -0.10 -13.98
N LEU A 191 -4.04 -0.38 -14.43
CA LEU A 191 -4.56 -1.75 -14.57
C LEU A 191 -3.82 -2.59 -15.60
N ALA A 192 -3.23 -1.96 -16.62
CA ALA A 192 -2.59 -2.68 -17.74
C ALA A 192 -1.44 -3.59 -17.30
N SER A 193 -0.79 -3.29 -16.17
CA SER A 193 0.33 -4.05 -15.59
C SER A 193 -0.05 -4.93 -14.40
N GLN A 194 -1.33 -4.93 -13.98
CA GLN A 194 -1.78 -5.65 -12.79
C GLN A 194 -2.07 -7.13 -13.07
N ALA A 195 -1.84 -7.98 -12.06
CA ALA A 195 -2.17 -9.39 -12.13
C ALA A 195 -3.66 -9.57 -12.51
N GLY A 196 -3.92 -10.51 -13.41
CA GLY A 196 -5.26 -10.85 -13.86
C GLY A 196 -5.95 -9.88 -14.82
N ASN A 197 -5.31 -8.80 -15.26
CA ASN A 197 -5.85 -8.02 -16.37
C ASN A 197 -5.82 -8.83 -17.68
N THR A 198 -6.99 -9.00 -18.32
CA THR A 198 -7.12 -9.76 -19.57
C THR A 198 -6.92 -8.93 -20.83
N GLY A 199 -6.78 -7.60 -20.71
CA GLY A 199 -6.80 -6.65 -21.81
C GLY A 199 -8.21 -6.41 -22.39
N ILE A 200 -9.24 -7.06 -21.84
CA ILE A 200 -10.64 -6.89 -22.23
C ILE A 200 -11.30 -5.96 -21.21
N ALA A 201 -11.85 -4.84 -21.70
CA ALA A 201 -12.61 -3.92 -20.87
C ALA A 201 -13.74 -4.65 -20.12
N GLY A 202 -13.85 -4.41 -18.82
CA GLY A 202 -14.88 -5.02 -18.00
C GLY A 202 -14.63 -6.48 -17.61
N THR A 203 -13.41 -7.02 -17.76
CA THR A 203 -13.11 -8.40 -17.33
C THR A 203 -11.67 -8.58 -16.84
N TRP A 204 -11.54 -9.11 -15.62
CA TRP A 204 -10.27 -9.62 -15.06
C TRP A 204 -10.38 -11.12 -14.77
N GLN A 205 -9.27 -11.83 -14.87
CA GLN A 205 -9.21 -13.26 -14.64
C GLN A 205 -7.89 -13.69 -13.99
N PHE A 206 -7.99 -14.50 -12.95
CA PHE A 206 -6.88 -15.06 -12.20
C PHE A 206 -6.98 -16.58 -12.21
N GLU A 207 -5.82 -17.24 -12.14
CA GLU A 207 -5.71 -18.70 -12.13
C GLU A 207 -5.04 -19.14 -10.82
N MET A 208 -5.83 -19.66 -9.88
CA MET A 208 -5.32 -20.21 -8.62
C MET A 208 -4.96 -21.67 -8.83
N ARG A 209 -3.68 -22.02 -8.64
CA ARG A 209 -3.15 -23.38 -8.83
C ARG A 209 -2.31 -23.77 -7.62
N ASP A 210 -2.63 -24.90 -7.01
CA ASP A 210 -2.03 -25.36 -5.75
C ASP A 210 -2.08 -24.30 -4.64
N GLY A 211 -3.11 -23.44 -4.66
CA GLY A 211 -3.20 -22.30 -3.74
C GLY A 211 -2.23 -21.16 -4.01
N ILE A 212 -1.61 -21.11 -5.20
CA ILE A 212 -0.69 -20.06 -5.63
C ILE A 212 -1.29 -19.31 -6.81
N LEU A 213 -1.14 -17.99 -6.80
CA LEU A 213 -1.38 -17.15 -7.97
C LEU A 213 -0.03 -16.71 -8.53
N PRO A 214 0.28 -16.93 -9.82
CA PRO A 214 1.54 -16.46 -10.38
C PRO A 214 1.74 -14.95 -10.15
N GLY A 215 2.87 -14.59 -9.54
CA GLY A 215 3.18 -13.21 -9.14
C GLY A 215 2.80 -12.87 -7.70
N LEU A 216 2.02 -13.71 -7.00
CA LEU A 216 1.73 -13.59 -5.57
C LEU A 216 2.06 -14.90 -4.85
N THR A 217 3.11 -14.90 -4.04
CA THR A 217 3.57 -16.10 -3.33
C THR A 217 3.12 -16.03 -1.87
N PRO A 218 2.33 -17.01 -1.37
CA PRO A 218 2.00 -17.08 0.04
C PRO A 218 3.25 -17.31 0.88
N VAL A 219 3.34 -16.63 2.01
CA VAL A 219 4.43 -16.86 2.97
C VAL A 219 4.19 -18.15 3.76
N SER A 220 5.26 -18.94 3.96
CA SER A 220 5.23 -20.27 4.59
C SER A 220 5.32 -20.25 6.12
N GLY A 221 5.55 -19.09 6.74
CA GLY A 221 5.73 -18.92 8.18
C GLY A 221 4.43 -18.81 8.99
N ALA A 222 4.57 -18.38 10.23
CA ALA A 222 3.52 -18.18 11.22
C ALA A 222 2.66 -16.94 10.91
N THR A 223 1.44 -16.94 11.44
CA THR A 223 0.62 -15.74 11.56
C THR A 223 0.39 -15.52 13.05
N LEU A 224 0.97 -14.46 13.60
CA LEU A 224 0.91 -14.09 15.00
C LEU A 224 0.13 -12.79 15.13
N THR A 225 -0.81 -12.77 16.05
CA THR A 225 -1.70 -11.63 16.26
C THR A 225 -1.77 -11.34 17.74
N GLY A 226 -1.51 -10.07 18.07
CA GLY A 226 -1.62 -9.51 19.39
C GLY A 226 -3.06 -9.21 19.80
N THR A 227 -3.17 -8.28 20.73
CA THR A 227 -4.37 -7.74 21.35
C THR A 227 -4.13 -6.26 21.55
N ASP A 228 -5.15 -5.49 21.95
CA ASP A 228 -5.05 -4.06 22.28
C ASP A 228 -4.18 -3.72 23.52
N ALA A 229 -3.28 -4.61 23.92
CA ALA A 229 -2.39 -4.46 25.05
C ALA A 229 -0.99 -4.89 24.62
N ALA A 230 0.04 -4.27 25.22
CA ALA A 230 1.44 -4.58 24.95
C ALA A 230 1.76 -6.08 24.84
N ASN A 231 2.36 -6.46 23.72
CA ASN A 231 2.64 -7.82 23.31
C ASN A 231 4.11 -7.99 22.90
N THR A 232 4.53 -9.25 22.85
CA THR A 232 5.79 -9.64 22.22
C THR A 232 5.49 -10.79 21.28
N LEU A 233 5.61 -10.51 19.99
CA LEU A 233 5.39 -11.47 18.92
C LEU A 233 6.75 -11.80 18.30
N THR A 234 6.97 -13.08 18.01
CA THR A 234 8.27 -13.56 17.53
C THR A 234 8.06 -14.66 16.52
N GLY A 235 8.49 -14.38 15.29
CA GLY A 235 8.53 -15.27 14.15
C GLY A 235 9.62 -16.34 14.25
N GLY A 236 9.92 -16.96 13.12
CA GLY A 236 10.76 -18.11 12.92
C GLY A 236 11.85 -17.87 11.88
N ALA A 237 11.97 -18.77 10.92
CA ALA A 237 13.00 -18.70 9.88
C ALA A 237 12.40 -18.72 8.46
N ASP A 238 11.06 -18.67 8.39
CA ASP A 238 10.27 -18.64 7.17
C ASP A 238 9.42 -17.36 7.24
N GLY A 239 9.06 -16.76 6.11
CA GLY A 239 8.30 -15.50 6.10
C GLY A 239 7.01 -15.55 6.94
N ASP A 240 6.96 -14.74 7.98
CA ASP A 240 5.93 -14.65 9.00
C ASP A 240 5.06 -13.40 8.83
N ILE A 241 3.95 -13.37 9.54
CA ILE A 241 3.08 -12.20 9.62
C ILE A 241 2.76 -11.92 11.08
N LEU A 242 3.19 -10.76 11.57
CA LEU A 242 3.07 -10.33 12.96
C LEU A 242 2.23 -9.05 13.00
N ARG A 243 1.21 -9.00 13.87
CA ARG A 243 0.35 -7.83 14.05
C ARG A 243 0.19 -7.50 15.53
N GLY A 244 0.60 -6.30 15.96
CA GLY A 244 0.50 -5.82 17.35
C GLY A 244 -0.92 -5.42 17.73
N TYR A 245 -1.54 -4.55 16.90
CA TYR A 245 -2.77 -3.78 17.15
C TYR A 245 -2.50 -2.57 18.05
N GLU A 246 -3.34 -2.28 19.04
CA GLU A 246 -3.05 -1.18 19.96
C GLU A 246 -2.03 -1.63 21.01
N GLY A 247 -1.21 -0.72 21.51
CA GLY A 247 -0.40 -0.96 22.69
C GLY A 247 1.03 -0.48 22.57
N THR A 248 1.95 -1.25 23.13
CA THR A 248 3.38 -1.00 22.97
C THR A 248 3.96 -2.37 22.74
N ASP A 249 4.11 -2.70 21.49
CA ASP A 249 4.37 -4.02 21.01
C ASP A 249 5.83 -4.20 20.60
N VAL A 250 6.28 -5.44 20.67
CA VAL A 250 7.58 -5.84 20.17
C VAL A 250 7.40 -6.97 19.19
N LEU A 251 7.62 -6.69 17.91
CA LEU A 251 7.51 -7.65 16.82
C LEU A 251 8.91 -7.99 16.30
N ARG A 252 9.17 -9.28 16.13
CA ARG A 252 10.44 -9.80 15.60
C ARG A 252 10.16 -10.84 14.53
N GLY A 253 10.49 -10.56 13.28
CA GLY A 253 10.33 -11.49 12.16
C GLY A 253 11.36 -12.62 12.20
N HIS A 254 12.61 -12.26 12.45
CA HIS A 254 13.81 -13.11 12.47
C HIS A 254 14.33 -13.47 11.09
N GLY A 255 13.76 -14.46 10.40
CA GLY A 255 14.29 -14.91 9.13
C GLY A 255 13.20 -15.25 8.16
N GLY A 256 13.43 -14.98 6.88
CA GLY A 256 12.40 -15.04 5.86
C GLY A 256 11.91 -13.63 5.51
N ALA A 257 11.09 -13.52 4.48
CA ALA A 257 10.45 -12.26 4.12
C ALA A 257 9.18 -12.08 4.97
N ASP A 258 9.28 -11.24 6.00
CA ASP A 258 8.31 -11.05 7.05
C ASP A 258 7.41 -9.83 6.81
N TRP A 259 6.23 -9.87 7.43
CA TRP A 259 5.25 -8.77 7.41
C TRP A 259 4.97 -8.36 8.84
N LEU A 260 5.44 -7.18 9.24
CA LEU A 260 5.29 -6.65 10.59
C LEU A 260 4.36 -5.44 10.55
N PHE A 261 3.31 -5.49 11.36
CA PHE A 261 2.39 -4.37 11.56
C PHE A 261 2.36 -4.03 13.05
N GLY A 262 2.86 -2.88 13.44
CA GLY A 262 2.78 -2.38 14.81
C GLY A 262 1.33 -2.19 15.22
N GLY A 263 0.64 -1.31 14.50
CA GLY A 263 -0.66 -0.80 14.85
C GLY A 263 -0.51 0.50 15.64
N ASP A 264 -1.46 0.84 16.52
CA ASP A 264 -1.39 2.08 17.27
C ASP A 264 -0.53 1.92 18.52
N GLY A 265 0.43 2.82 18.72
CA GLY A 265 1.07 3.04 19.99
C GLY A 265 2.56 3.27 19.85
N ALA A 266 3.38 2.67 20.70
CA ALA A 266 4.82 2.93 20.67
C ALA A 266 5.56 1.60 20.54
N ASP A 267 5.81 1.20 19.31
CA ASP A 267 6.19 -0.15 18.98
C ASP A 267 7.68 -0.27 18.69
N THR A 268 8.16 -1.52 18.75
CA THR A 268 9.50 -1.89 18.29
C THR A 268 9.38 -3.01 17.30
N LEU A 269 9.70 -2.72 16.04
CA LEU A 269 9.57 -3.63 14.92
C LEU A 269 10.96 -4.01 14.42
N ASN A 270 11.19 -5.31 14.22
CA ASN A 270 12.46 -5.84 13.71
C ASN A 270 12.19 -6.93 12.69
N GLY A 271 12.43 -6.64 11.41
CA GLY A 271 12.25 -7.59 10.31
C GLY A 271 13.21 -8.78 10.48
N GLY A 272 14.51 -8.51 10.39
CA GLY A 272 15.55 -9.48 10.70
C GLY A 272 16.39 -9.80 9.48
N SER A 273 16.13 -10.90 8.80
CA SER A 273 16.85 -11.27 7.58
C SER A 273 15.89 -11.75 6.52
N GLY A 274 16.01 -11.25 5.30
CA GLY A 274 15.03 -11.42 4.23
C GLY A 274 14.45 -10.07 3.84
N ASP A 275 13.78 -10.02 2.70
CA ASP A 275 13.18 -8.77 2.22
C ASP A 275 11.84 -8.56 2.95
N ASP A 276 11.83 -7.69 3.96
CA ASP A 276 10.73 -7.51 4.89
C ASP A 276 9.79 -6.36 4.50
N VAL A 277 8.54 -6.44 4.94
CA VAL A 277 7.59 -5.33 4.88
C VAL A 277 7.18 -4.94 6.30
N ILE A 278 7.41 -3.69 6.65
CA ILE A 278 7.19 -3.17 8.00
C ILE A 278 6.30 -1.93 7.94
N GLU A 279 5.20 -1.95 8.68
CA GLU A 279 4.30 -0.83 8.92
C GLU A 279 4.27 -0.54 10.44
N GLY A 280 4.52 0.72 10.82
CA GLY A 280 4.32 1.22 12.19
C GLY A 280 2.85 1.27 12.55
N GLY A 281 2.26 2.46 12.52
CA GLY A 281 0.81 2.67 12.63
C GLY A 281 0.29 3.81 11.75
N THR A 282 -0.84 3.58 11.08
CA THR A 282 -1.39 4.53 10.10
C THR A 282 -2.46 5.47 10.65
N SER A 283 -2.70 5.44 11.96
CA SER A 283 -3.71 6.29 12.60
C SER A 283 -3.08 7.42 13.40
N ALA A 284 -3.82 8.52 13.58
CA ALA A 284 -3.36 9.65 14.39
C ALA A 284 -3.27 9.34 15.90
N ALA A 285 -3.69 8.15 16.34
CA ALA A 285 -3.52 7.68 17.72
C ALA A 285 -2.13 7.03 17.94
N ASP A 286 -1.42 6.74 16.86
CA ASP A 286 -0.09 6.18 16.90
C ASP A 286 0.92 7.15 17.53
N LEU A 287 1.98 6.57 18.10
CA LEU A 287 3.06 7.29 18.77
C LEU A 287 4.39 6.92 18.12
N ARG A 288 5.48 7.27 18.79
CA ARG A 288 6.82 7.06 18.25
C ARG A 288 7.20 5.58 18.25
N ASP A 289 7.55 5.10 17.07
CA ASP A 289 8.09 3.77 16.82
C ASP A 289 9.62 3.73 16.74
N VAL A 290 10.13 2.50 16.87
CA VAL A 290 11.51 2.15 16.53
C VAL A 290 11.49 0.96 15.59
N VAL A 291 11.94 1.19 14.35
CA VAL A 291 11.90 0.20 13.28
C VAL A 291 13.32 -0.18 12.86
N TYR A 292 13.53 -1.48 12.71
CA TYR A 292 14.73 -2.08 12.14
C TYR A 292 14.31 -2.98 10.97
N GLY A 293 14.72 -2.66 9.74
CA GLY A 293 14.56 -3.54 8.57
C GLY A 293 15.38 -4.81 8.77
N GLY A 294 16.70 -4.70 8.66
CA GLY A 294 17.62 -5.80 8.92
C GLY A 294 18.53 -6.08 7.72
N ASP A 295 18.74 -7.36 7.42
CA ASP A 295 19.41 -7.78 6.18
C ASP A 295 18.34 -8.05 5.12
N GLY A 296 18.41 -7.45 3.93
CA GLY A 296 17.40 -7.63 2.88
C GLY A 296 17.11 -6.32 2.17
N ALA A 297 16.35 -6.37 1.08
CA ALA A 297 15.78 -5.16 0.48
C ALA A 297 14.42 -4.91 1.10
N ASP A 298 14.37 -4.08 2.14
CA ASP A 298 13.20 -3.89 2.99
C ASP A 298 12.29 -2.77 2.47
N ARG A 299 10.99 -2.90 2.76
CA ARG A 299 10.01 -1.84 2.54
C ARG A 299 9.41 -1.42 3.88
N ILE A 300 9.68 -0.18 4.28
CA ILE A 300 9.30 0.35 5.58
C ILE A 300 8.44 1.59 5.41
N ASP A 301 7.28 1.59 6.06
CA ASP A 301 6.42 2.76 6.28
C ASP A 301 6.26 2.93 7.80
N ALA A 302 6.88 3.97 8.37
CA ALA A 302 6.81 4.21 9.80
C ALA A 302 5.46 4.81 10.25
N GLY A 303 4.66 5.35 9.32
CA GLY A 303 3.30 5.78 9.60
C GLY A 303 3.19 7.13 10.31
N HIS A 304 2.48 7.17 11.43
CA HIS A 304 2.24 8.37 12.22
C HIS A 304 3.10 8.35 13.48
N GLY A 305 3.91 9.36 13.71
CA GLY A 305 4.76 9.29 14.90
C GLY A 305 5.81 10.37 14.92
N ASN A 306 6.96 10.06 15.49
CA ASN A 306 8.18 10.86 15.33
C ASN A 306 9.28 9.80 15.32
N ASP A 307 9.34 9.06 14.23
CA ASP A 307 9.81 7.69 14.24
C ASP A 307 11.30 7.61 14.07
N LEU A 308 11.85 6.44 14.42
CA LEU A 308 13.25 6.14 14.18
C LEU A 308 13.37 4.85 13.41
N VAL A 309 13.86 4.98 12.19
CA VAL A 309 13.96 3.87 11.24
C VAL A 309 15.41 3.63 10.88
N TYR A 310 15.80 2.36 10.99
CA TYR A 310 17.05 1.83 10.50
C TYR A 310 16.75 0.84 9.36
N GLY A 311 17.18 1.13 8.13
CA GLY A 311 17.04 0.25 6.97
C GLY A 311 17.84 -1.03 7.19
N GLY A 312 19.16 -0.92 7.10
CA GLY A 312 20.05 -2.02 7.45
C GLY A 312 21.02 -2.35 6.33
N ALA A 313 20.91 -3.54 5.75
CA ALA A 313 21.76 -3.96 4.65
C ALA A 313 20.94 -4.44 3.47
N GLY A 314 21.05 -3.77 2.34
CA GLY A 314 20.31 -4.04 1.13
C GLY A 314 19.72 -2.73 0.60
N ASP A 315 19.08 -2.77 -0.57
CA ASP A 315 18.56 -1.57 -1.19
C ASP A 315 17.14 -1.32 -0.65
N ASP A 316 17.02 -0.46 0.38
CA ASP A 316 15.80 -0.28 1.16
C ASP A 316 14.89 0.83 0.60
N VAL A 317 13.59 0.72 0.87
CA VAL A 317 12.60 1.78 0.62
C VAL A 317 11.96 2.18 1.94
N ILE A 318 12.24 3.42 2.39
CA ILE A 318 11.85 3.92 3.70
C ILE A 318 10.98 5.18 3.55
N GLU A 319 9.80 5.16 4.15
CA GLU A 319 8.91 6.31 4.31
C GLU A 319 8.71 6.59 5.81
N GLY A 320 9.01 7.82 6.24
CA GLY A 320 8.80 8.28 7.62
C GLY A 320 7.32 8.54 7.92
N GLY A 321 6.64 9.23 7.00
CA GLY A 321 5.21 9.44 7.05
C GLY A 321 4.85 10.77 7.72
N PHE A 322 3.98 10.73 8.73
CA PHE A 322 3.53 11.92 9.44
C PHE A 322 4.29 12.10 10.75
N GLY A 323 5.19 13.07 10.77
CA GLY A 323 5.78 13.55 12.01
C GLY A 323 7.21 14.01 11.81
N VAL A 324 7.97 14.16 12.88
CA VAL A 324 9.39 14.52 12.78
C VAL A 324 10.21 13.26 12.94
N ASP A 325 10.66 12.73 11.81
CA ASP A 325 11.23 11.40 11.71
C ASP A 325 12.76 11.42 11.56
N GLU A 326 13.39 10.34 12.01
CA GLU A 326 14.81 10.06 11.82
C GLU A 326 14.96 8.77 11.01
N LEU A 327 15.39 8.90 9.75
CA LEU A 327 15.54 7.81 8.80
C LEU A 327 17.01 7.56 8.50
N ILE A 328 17.46 6.31 8.62
CA ILE A 328 18.86 5.92 8.46
C ILE A 328 18.91 4.67 7.56
N GLY A 329 19.31 4.82 6.30
CA GLY A 329 19.37 3.74 5.31
C GLY A 329 20.42 2.68 5.63
N GLN A 330 21.64 3.14 5.90
CA GLN A 330 22.85 2.36 6.24
C GLN A 330 23.60 1.79 5.04
N GLN A 331 23.40 0.53 4.62
CA GLN A 331 24.20 -0.06 3.53
C GLN A 331 23.29 -0.42 2.37
N GLY A 332 23.60 0.04 1.16
CA GLY A 332 22.81 -0.27 -0.04
C GLY A 332 22.42 1.00 -0.78
N ASP A 333 21.86 0.85 -1.98
CA ASP A 333 21.34 2.00 -2.72
C ASP A 333 19.89 2.28 -2.28
N ASP A 334 19.72 3.14 -1.29
CA ASP A 334 18.45 3.32 -0.57
C ASP A 334 17.55 4.40 -1.18
N THR A 335 16.25 4.29 -0.93
CA THR A 335 15.25 5.34 -1.24
C THR A 335 14.55 5.77 0.05
N LEU A 336 14.79 7.00 0.48
CA LEU A 336 14.29 7.55 1.73
C LEU A 336 13.39 8.77 1.50
N SER A 337 12.23 8.79 2.16
CA SER A 337 11.30 9.91 2.15
C SER A 337 10.82 10.27 3.56
N GLY A 338 11.10 11.48 4.03
CA GLY A 338 10.55 12.01 5.29
C GLY A 338 9.04 12.29 5.21
N ALA A 339 8.57 12.61 4.00
CA ALA A 339 7.18 12.90 3.65
C ALA A 339 6.66 14.22 4.24
N ALA A 340 6.38 14.33 5.53
CA ALA A 340 5.82 15.55 6.11
C ALA A 340 6.56 15.99 7.37
N TRP A 341 6.75 17.30 7.51
CA TRP A 341 7.34 18.03 8.63
C TRP A 341 8.84 18.32 8.53
N SER A 342 9.68 17.88 9.46
CA SER A 342 11.06 18.41 9.51
C SER A 342 11.97 17.31 9.95
N ASP A 343 12.40 16.56 8.95
CA ASP A 343 12.95 15.23 9.13
C ASP A 343 14.48 15.26 9.11
N LEU A 344 15.05 14.18 9.62
CA LEU A 344 16.47 13.91 9.59
C LEU A 344 16.71 12.63 8.80
N ILE A 345 17.37 12.74 7.66
CA ILE A 345 17.55 11.63 6.73
C ILE A 345 19.05 11.42 6.48
N PHE A 346 19.52 10.21 6.76
CA PHE A 346 20.85 9.73 6.44
C PHE A 346 20.75 8.57 5.45
N GLY A 347 21.32 8.72 4.25
CA GLY A 347 21.40 7.66 3.26
C GLY A 347 22.31 6.52 3.75
N GLY A 348 23.62 6.75 3.73
CA GLY A 348 24.59 5.81 4.28
C GLY A 348 25.67 5.49 3.26
N ASP A 349 26.05 4.21 3.16
CA ASP A 349 26.94 3.72 2.12
C ASP A 349 26.10 3.29 0.92
N GLY A 350 26.30 3.88 -0.26
CA GLY A 350 25.51 3.54 -1.46
C GLY A 350 25.15 4.79 -2.26
N ALA A 351 24.48 4.61 -3.40
CA ALA A 351 23.97 5.72 -4.18
C ALA A 351 22.49 5.96 -3.87
N ASP A 352 22.23 6.85 -2.92
CA ASP A 352 20.92 6.99 -2.29
C ASP A 352 20.04 8.03 -2.98
N PHE A 353 18.72 7.86 -2.84
CA PHE A 353 17.73 8.86 -3.20
C PHE A 353 17.03 9.38 -1.95
N LEU A 354 17.24 10.66 -1.64
CA LEU A 354 16.71 11.32 -0.45
C LEU A 354 15.67 12.37 -0.84
N ASN A 355 14.49 12.25 -0.26
CA ASN A 355 13.41 13.23 -0.35
C ASN A 355 13.01 13.68 1.06
N GLY A 356 13.36 14.91 1.46
CA GLY A 356 12.91 15.45 2.74
C GLY A 356 11.37 15.47 2.86
N GLY A 357 10.70 15.82 1.76
CA GLY A 357 9.26 15.99 1.75
C GLY A 357 8.87 17.42 2.09
N PHE A 358 7.74 17.60 2.79
CA PHE A 358 7.25 18.92 3.15
C PHE A 358 7.90 19.42 4.44
N GLY A 359 8.69 20.49 4.34
CA GLY A 359 9.08 21.33 5.46
C GLY A 359 10.57 21.63 5.45
N TYR A 360 11.26 21.48 6.57
CA TYR A 360 12.65 21.94 6.67
C TYR A 360 13.56 20.81 7.13
N ASP A 361 14.00 20.05 6.14
CA ASP A 361 14.64 18.77 6.38
C ASP A 361 16.16 18.89 6.43
N ARG A 362 16.79 17.92 7.08
CA ARG A 362 18.24 17.75 7.10
C ARG A 362 18.58 16.44 6.42
N LEU A 363 19.35 16.55 5.36
CA LEU A 363 19.68 15.44 4.49
C LEU A 363 21.20 15.24 4.51
N ASN A 364 21.62 13.99 4.67
CA ASN A 364 23.00 13.56 4.57
C ASN A 364 23.03 12.34 3.66
N GLY A 365 23.70 12.45 2.51
CA GLY A 365 23.77 11.34 1.55
C GLY A 365 24.65 10.22 2.06
N GLY A 366 25.78 10.56 2.69
CA GLY A 366 26.78 9.62 3.14
C GLY A 366 27.85 9.41 2.06
N GLY A 367 28.13 8.15 1.74
CA GLY A 367 29.16 7.78 0.79
C GLY A 367 28.55 7.19 -0.49
N GLY A 368 28.63 7.92 -1.59
CA GLY A 368 28.23 7.45 -2.90
C GLY A 368 27.73 8.61 -3.75
N GLY A 369 27.03 8.32 -4.85
CA GLY A 369 26.55 9.35 -5.76
C GLY A 369 25.09 9.65 -5.50
N ASP A 370 24.81 10.53 -4.56
CA ASP A 370 23.48 10.66 -3.96
C ASP A 370 22.58 11.66 -4.69
N ARG A 371 21.27 11.50 -4.51
CA ARG A 371 20.26 12.34 -5.16
C ARG A 371 19.35 12.99 -4.13
N PHE A 372 19.44 14.31 -4.04
CA PHE A 372 18.62 15.12 -3.13
C PHE A 372 17.44 15.73 -3.89
N PHE A 373 16.26 15.16 -3.71
CA PHE A 373 15.05 15.55 -4.42
C PHE A 373 14.31 16.71 -3.75
N HIS A 374 13.74 17.58 -4.58
CA HIS A 374 12.78 18.58 -4.12
C HIS A 374 11.69 18.82 -5.17
N LEU A 375 10.42 18.81 -4.75
CA LEU A 375 9.27 18.89 -5.66
C LEU A 375 9.12 20.27 -6.33
N GLY A 376 9.61 21.32 -5.68
CA GLY A 376 9.67 22.68 -6.26
C GLY A 376 8.35 23.45 -6.23
N ILE A 377 7.40 22.99 -5.42
CA ILE A 377 6.13 23.67 -5.14
C ILE A 377 6.24 24.57 -3.90
N PHE A 378 5.29 25.50 -3.79
CA PHE A 378 5.15 26.34 -2.60
C PHE A 378 4.89 25.48 -1.37
N ASP A 379 5.47 25.85 -0.22
CA ASP A 379 5.40 25.14 1.07
C ASP A 379 6.00 23.72 1.12
N HIS A 380 6.62 23.20 0.05
CA HIS A 380 7.51 22.03 0.17
C HIS A 380 8.70 22.34 1.09
N GLY A 381 9.04 23.63 1.23
CA GLY A 381 10.01 24.12 2.20
C GLY A 381 11.42 24.25 1.66
N SER A 382 12.44 24.03 2.49
CA SER A 382 13.84 24.24 2.14
C SER A 382 14.73 23.26 2.89
N ASP A 383 15.57 22.52 2.16
CA ASP A 383 16.33 21.42 2.73
C ASP A 383 17.79 21.81 2.98
N TRP A 384 18.36 21.26 4.04
CA TRP A 384 19.77 21.40 4.40
C TRP A 384 20.52 20.13 4.06
N VAL A 385 21.34 20.18 3.01
CA VAL A 385 22.19 19.06 2.58
C VAL A 385 23.56 19.19 3.23
N GLN A 386 23.92 18.23 4.07
CA GLN A 386 25.05 18.33 5.00
C GLN A 386 26.41 17.97 4.40
N ASP A 387 26.43 17.18 3.34
CA ASP A 387 27.65 16.54 2.81
C ASP A 387 27.70 16.46 1.28
N TYR A 388 26.94 17.31 0.58
CA TYR A 388 26.94 17.34 -0.89
C TYR A 388 28.36 17.33 -1.46
N SER A 389 28.65 16.38 -2.34
CA SER A 389 29.97 16.12 -2.90
C SER A 389 29.89 15.77 -4.39
N ALA A 390 30.23 16.75 -5.23
CA ALA A 390 30.31 16.51 -6.68
C ALA A 390 31.39 15.48 -7.06
N ALA A 391 32.39 15.28 -6.18
CA ALA A 391 33.44 14.29 -6.38
C ALA A 391 32.95 12.85 -6.21
N GLU A 392 31.94 12.64 -5.37
CA GLU A 392 31.32 11.32 -5.13
C GLU A 392 30.17 11.06 -6.11
N GLY A 393 29.61 12.11 -6.71
CA GLY A 393 28.64 12.04 -7.80
C GLY A 393 27.28 12.63 -7.46
N ASP A 394 27.20 13.39 -6.36
CA ASP A 394 25.95 13.91 -5.84
C ASP A 394 25.27 14.87 -6.81
N ALA A 395 23.94 14.81 -6.79
CA ALA A 395 23.12 15.67 -7.61
C ALA A 395 21.85 16.13 -6.88
N LEU A 396 21.47 17.37 -7.14
CA LEU A 396 20.17 17.91 -6.77
C LEU A 396 19.14 17.49 -7.82
N VAL A 397 17.96 17.05 -7.41
CA VAL A 397 16.92 16.60 -8.33
C VAL A 397 15.69 17.50 -8.26
N TRP A 398 15.39 18.15 -9.38
CA TRP A 398 14.22 19.01 -9.49
C TRP A 398 13.00 18.22 -9.97
N GLY A 399 12.01 18.09 -9.10
CA GLY A 399 10.79 17.32 -9.37
C GLY A 399 9.70 18.05 -10.16
N ARG A 400 9.78 19.38 -10.28
CA ARG A 400 8.76 20.14 -11.03
C ARG A 400 8.99 20.01 -12.54
N GLY A 401 7.97 20.39 -13.32
CA GLY A 401 8.01 20.47 -14.77
C GLY A 401 9.22 21.24 -15.34
N PRO A 402 9.35 21.30 -16.67
CA PRO A 402 10.61 21.65 -17.35
C PRO A 402 11.28 22.90 -16.79
N ALA A 403 12.57 22.79 -16.50
CA ALA A 403 13.43 23.87 -16.02
C ALA A 403 14.83 23.71 -16.61
N THR A 404 15.65 24.76 -16.47
CA THR A 404 17.04 24.83 -16.92
C THR A 404 17.90 25.46 -15.83
N ALA A 405 19.23 25.37 -15.96
CA ALA A 405 20.16 26.07 -15.06
C ALA A 405 19.85 27.56 -14.88
N ALA A 406 19.35 28.22 -15.93
CA ALA A 406 19.03 29.65 -15.90
C ALA A 406 17.87 30.00 -14.95
N ASP A 407 17.03 29.03 -14.60
CA ASP A 407 15.92 29.19 -13.67
C ASP A 407 16.39 29.20 -12.21
N PHE A 408 17.68 28.90 -11.96
CA PHE A 408 18.28 28.86 -10.64
C PHE A 408 19.36 29.93 -10.48
N GLN A 409 19.64 30.26 -9.22
CA GLN A 409 20.76 31.10 -8.81
C GLN A 409 21.36 30.54 -7.53
N ILE A 410 22.67 30.72 -7.37
CA ILE A 410 23.35 30.40 -6.12
C ILE A 410 23.71 31.69 -5.40
N ASN A 411 23.32 31.77 -4.14
CA ASN A 411 23.81 32.78 -3.20
C ASN A 411 24.77 32.13 -2.21
N TRP A 412 25.76 32.89 -1.77
CA TRP A 412 26.75 32.43 -0.80
C TRP A 412 26.57 33.16 0.52
N ALA A 413 26.65 32.44 1.63
CA ALA A 413 26.74 33.04 2.96
C ALA A 413 27.62 32.18 3.87
N ASP A 414 28.26 32.81 4.84
CA ASP A 414 28.96 32.10 5.91
C ASP A 414 27.98 31.81 7.06
N THR A 415 27.75 30.54 7.36
CA THR A 415 26.87 30.11 8.45
C THR A 415 27.68 29.60 9.62
N ALA A 416 27.63 30.33 10.75
CA ALA A 416 28.45 30.00 11.90
C ALA A 416 28.11 28.60 12.47
N GLY A 417 29.10 27.69 12.45
CA GLY A 417 28.96 26.34 12.98
C GLY A 417 28.35 25.33 12.00
N ALA A 418 28.06 25.75 10.77
CA ALA A 418 27.86 24.82 9.66
C ALA A 418 29.21 24.49 9.02
N GLY A 419 29.42 23.22 8.69
CA GLY A 419 30.56 22.76 7.91
C GLY A 419 31.95 23.18 8.40
N ALA A 420 32.85 23.32 7.44
CA ALA A 420 34.24 23.71 7.62
C ALA A 420 34.39 25.22 7.83
N ALA A 421 35.23 25.59 8.80
CA ALA A 421 35.45 26.98 9.15
C ALA A 421 36.01 27.81 7.97
N GLY A 422 35.23 28.80 7.52
CA GLY A 422 35.63 29.73 6.46
C GLY A 422 35.30 29.26 5.05
N VAL A 423 34.51 28.20 4.92
CA VAL A 423 33.88 27.80 3.65
C VAL A 423 32.43 28.26 3.70
N ALA A 424 31.96 28.94 2.66
CA ALA A 424 30.59 29.44 2.58
C ALA A 424 29.64 28.35 2.09
N GLU A 425 28.39 28.38 2.57
CA GLU A 425 27.32 27.51 2.08
C GLU A 425 26.73 28.02 0.77
N ALA A 426 26.32 27.10 -0.10
CA ALA A 426 25.59 27.40 -1.32
C ALA A 426 24.08 27.40 -1.05
N PHE A 427 23.40 28.51 -1.27
CA PHE A 427 21.94 28.59 -1.23
C PHE A 427 21.40 28.57 -2.66
N VAL A 428 20.88 27.43 -3.09
CA VAL A 428 20.29 27.22 -4.41
C VAL A 428 18.86 27.75 -4.40
N ILE A 429 18.60 28.80 -5.18
CA ILE A 429 17.34 29.54 -5.18
C ILE A 429 16.69 29.43 -6.57
N HIS A 430 15.42 29.06 -6.60
CA HIS A 430 14.65 29.11 -7.85
C HIS A 430 14.20 30.54 -8.15
N ARG A 431 14.67 31.13 -9.25
CA ARG A 431 14.46 32.56 -9.60
C ARG A 431 13.00 32.91 -9.80
N GLY A 432 12.20 32.00 -10.35
CA GLY A 432 10.79 32.24 -10.63
C GLY A 432 9.94 32.44 -9.38
N THR A 433 10.37 31.88 -8.25
CA THR A 433 9.64 31.95 -6.96
C THR A 433 10.40 32.75 -5.90
N GLY A 434 11.72 32.86 -6.00
CA GLY A 434 12.59 33.44 -4.97
C GLY A 434 12.82 32.51 -3.76
N GLN A 435 12.33 31.27 -3.82
CA GLN A 435 12.44 30.29 -2.75
C GLN A 435 13.85 29.67 -2.75
N ILE A 436 14.45 29.56 -1.55
CA ILE A 436 15.61 28.70 -1.33
C ILE A 436 15.12 27.27 -1.39
N ILE A 437 15.70 26.47 -2.29
CA ILE A 437 15.33 25.07 -2.46
C ILE A 437 16.24 24.20 -1.60
N TRP A 438 17.55 24.38 -1.76
CA TRP A 438 18.57 23.70 -0.98
C TRP A 438 19.54 24.71 -0.39
N ALA A 439 20.03 24.42 0.82
CA ALA A 439 21.30 24.95 1.28
C ALA A 439 22.31 23.80 1.39
N LEU A 440 23.43 23.93 0.70
CA LEU A 440 24.50 22.94 0.69
C LEU A 440 25.59 23.40 1.64
N VAL A 441 25.84 22.61 2.68
CA VAL A 441 26.94 22.83 3.61
C VAL A 441 28.26 22.80 2.85
N ASP A 442 29.15 23.76 3.13
CA ASP A 442 30.44 23.91 2.46
C ASP A 442 30.37 23.99 0.92
N GLY A 443 29.22 24.37 0.35
CA GLY A 443 29.01 24.36 -1.10
C GLY A 443 30.03 25.18 -1.91
N ALA A 444 30.72 26.16 -1.29
CA ALA A 444 31.76 26.94 -1.96
C ALA A 444 33.06 26.16 -2.20
N ALA A 445 33.22 24.98 -1.59
CA ALA A 445 34.33 24.07 -1.84
C ALA A 445 34.11 23.18 -3.08
N GLN A 446 32.89 23.12 -3.62
CA GLN A 446 32.56 22.25 -4.74
C GLN A 446 33.05 22.83 -6.07
N GLU A 447 33.57 21.95 -6.93
CA GLU A 447 33.98 22.33 -8.29
C GLU A 447 32.79 22.44 -9.26
N GLU A 448 31.70 21.71 -8.96
CA GLU A 448 30.44 21.67 -9.71
C GLU A 448 29.28 21.57 -8.71
N ILE A 449 28.11 22.12 -9.06
CA ILE A 449 26.84 21.79 -8.39
C ILE A 449 25.88 21.28 -9.45
N THR A 450 25.72 19.96 -9.51
CA THR A 450 24.90 19.29 -10.52
C THR A 450 23.43 19.33 -10.13
N LEU A 451 22.61 19.88 -11.03
CA LEU A 451 21.15 19.85 -10.96
C LEU A 451 20.59 18.95 -12.08
N LEU A 452 19.84 17.93 -11.70
CA LEU A 452 19.09 17.07 -12.61
C LEU A 452 17.66 17.62 -12.79
N VAL A 453 17.29 17.89 -14.04
CA VAL A 453 15.92 18.25 -14.43
C VAL A 453 15.44 17.27 -15.49
N SER A 454 14.42 16.47 -15.18
CA SER A 454 13.91 15.42 -16.10
C SER A 454 15.04 14.53 -16.66
N GLY A 455 16.02 14.19 -15.82
CA GLY A 455 17.19 13.38 -16.19
C GLY A 455 18.30 14.09 -16.97
N THR A 456 18.16 15.39 -17.26
CA THR A 456 19.23 16.21 -17.86
C THR A 456 20.01 16.92 -16.75
N GLY A 457 21.34 16.73 -16.73
CA GLY A 457 22.23 17.40 -15.77
C GLY A 457 22.70 18.78 -16.24
N TYR A 458 22.73 19.70 -15.28
CA TYR A 458 23.22 21.06 -15.44
C TYR A 458 24.18 21.41 -14.30
N ASP A 459 25.34 21.97 -14.61
CA ASP A 459 26.16 22.63 -13.60
C ASP A 459 25.62 24.04 -13.32
N LEU A 460 25.36 24.33 -12.05
CA LEU A 460 24.88 25.65 -11.60
C LEU A 460 26.00 26.68 -11.40
N LEU A 461 27.28 26.28 -11.41
CA LEU A 461 28.42 27.18 -11.23
C LEU A 461 28.92 27.80 -12.55
N GLY A 462 28.78 27.12 -13.68
CA GLY A 462 28.76 27.71 -15.03
C GLY A 462 29.85 27.31 -16.00
#